data_AF-J0P5Q6-F1
#
_entry.id   AF-J0P5Q6-F1
#
_cell.length_a   1.000
_cell.length_b   1.000
_cell.length_c   1.000
_cell.angle_alpha   90.00
_cell.angle_beta   90.00
_cell.angle_gamma   90.00
#
_symmetry.space_group_name_H-M   'P 1'
#
loop_
_entity.id
_entity.type
_entity.pdbx_description
1 polymer ?
#
loop_
_entity_poly.entity_id
_entity_poly.type
_entity_poly.pdbx_seq_one_letter_code
_entity_poly.pdbx_strand_id
1 'polypeptide(L)'
;MKKITSVNELISQKYGAPNTKERANFSTASLLMHFNEEMNEIPAENISARQDKAMEIFGLIKEIREQAGLTQENIAEKTGLKASYISRVENKKADIQFSSLLKILAGLNIDIQFSFRETETT
;
A
#
# COMPACT_ATOMS: atom_id res chain seq x y z
N MET A 1 -6.64 -23.52 8.49
CA MET A 1 -7.05 -22.11 8.29
C MET A 1 -6.72 -21.72 6.85
N LYS A 2 -7.58 -20.98 6.14
CA LYS A 2 -7.25 -20.48 4.79
C LYS A 2 -6.03 -19.56 4.90
N LYS A 3 -5.02 -19.76 4.05
CA LYS A 3 -3.84 -18.90 3.99
C LYS A 3 -4.29 -17.57 3.36
N ILE A 4 -4.14 -16.47 4.10
CA ILE A 4 -4.47 -15.13 3.60
C ILE A 4 -3.39 -14.77 2.59
N THR A 5 -3.78 -14.50 1.34
CA THR A 5 -2.85 -14.28 0.22
C THR A 5 -2.82 -12.84 -0.25
N SER A 6 -3.66 -11.97 0.34
CA SER A 6 -3.61 -10.54 0.06
C SER A 6 -4.08 -9.74 1.28
N VAL A 7 -3.56 -8.51 1.37
CA VAL A 7 -4.05 -7.48 2.30
C VAL A 7 -5.58 -7.33 2.19
N ASN A 8 -6.15 -7.47 0.98
CA ASN A 8 -7.59 -7.43 0.78
C ASN A 8 -8.36 -8.60 1.41
N GLU A 9 -7.80 -9.80 1.37
CA GLU A 9 -8.38 -10.96 2.07
C GLU A 9 -8.30 -10.78 3.59
N LEU A 10 -7.19 -10.24 4.10
CA LEU A 10 -7.01 -9.94 5.53
C LEU A 10 -8.08 -8.97 6.03
N ILE A 11 -8.24 -7.86 5.32
CA ILE A 11 -9.20 -6.80 5.67
C ILE A 11 -10.62 -7.34 5.54
N SER A 12 -10.91 -8.11 4.49
CA SER A 12 -12.25 -8.68 4.29
C SER A 12 -12.62 -9.70 5.36
N GLN A 13 -11.67 -10.50 5.82
CA GLN A 13 -11.89 -11.46 6.90
C GLN A 13 -12.14 -10.80 8.25
N LYS A 14 -11.45 -9.69 8.55
CA LYS A 14 -11.50 -9.05 9.86
C LYS A 14 -12.57 -7.95 9.95
N TYR A 15 -12.91 -7.30 8.83
CA TYR A 15 -13.71 -6.08 8.83
C TYR A 15 -14.77 -5.99 7.70
N GLY A 16 -14.93 -7.04 6.89
CA GLY A 16 -16.00 -7.13 5.88
C GLY A 16 -15.64 -6.64 4.47
N ALA A 17 -16.58 -6.80 3.55
CA ALA A 17 -16.39 -6.56 2.12
C ALA A 17 -16.07 -5.08 1.78
N PRO A 18 -15.48 -4.80 0.60
CA PRO A 18 -15.34 -3.43 0.09
C PRO A 18 -16.67 -2.64 0.14
N ASN A 19 -16.60 -1.35 0.47
CA ASN A 19 -17.74 -0.42 0.50
C ASN A 19 -18.83 -0.67 1.57
N THR A 20 -18.50 -1.33 2.69
CA THR A 20 -19.43 -1.46 3.84
C THR A 20 -19.18 -0.40 4.91
N LYS A 21 -20.18 -0.20 5.81
CA LYS A 21 -20.05 0.72 6.96
C LYS A 21 -18.98 0.25 7.94
N GLU A 22 -18.79 -1.08 8.10
CA GLU A 22 -17.72 -1.64 8.92
C GLU A 22 -16.33 -1.28 8.36
N ARG A 23 -16.18 -1.21 7.04
CA ARG A 23 -14.94 -0.81 6.36
C ARG A 23 -14.69 0.69 6.38
N ALA A 24 -15.71 1.53 6.58
CA ALA A 24 -15.57 2.98 6.74
C ALA A 24 -14.94 3.38 8.09
N ASN A 25 -15.01 2.51 9.11
CA ASN A 25 -14.29 2.70 10.38
C ASN A 25 -12.79 2.39 10.28
N PHE A 26 -12.33 1.93 9.11
CA PHE A 26 -10.97 1.54 8.84
C PHE A 26 -10.25 2.68 8.13
N SER A 27 -9.48 3.43 8.90
CA SER A 27 -8.72 4.57 8.38
C SER A 27 -7.51 4.09 7.54
N THR A 28 -7.06 4.95 6.63
CA THR A 28 -5.76 4.82 5.94
C THR A 28 -4.60 4.54 6.90
N ALA A 29 -4.65 5.08 8.12
CA ALA A 29 -3.65 4.81 9.15
C ALA A 29 -3.65 3.34 9.59
N SER A 30 -4.82 2.71 9.75
CA SER A 30 -4.92 1.29 10.11
C SER A 30 -4.38 0.37 9.01
N LEU A 31 -4.64 0.72 7.75
CA LEU A 31 -4.06 0.05 6.57
C LEU A 31 -2.53 0.06 6.59
N LEU A 32 -1.95 1.24 6.81
CA LEU A 32 -0.50 1.43 6.85
C LEU A 32 0.12 0.76 8.09
N MET A 33 -0.53 0.82 9.25
CA MET A 33 -0.08 0.15 10.47
C MET A 33 0.00 -1.36 10.27
N HIS A 34 -1.05 -2.00 9.73
CA HIS A 34 -1.03 -3.44 9.48
C HIS A 34 0.03 -3.83 8.45
N PHE A 35 0.17 -3.06 7.37
CA PHE A 35 1.25 -3.30 6.41
C PHE A 35 2.63 -3.24 7.08
N ASN A 36 2.85 -2.26 7.96
CA ASN A 36 4.11 -2.12 8.68
C ASN A 36 4.34 -3.23 9.72
N GLU A 37 3.29 -3.66 10.43
CA GLU A 37 3.33 -4.82 11.35
C GLU A 37 3.78 -6.07 10.60
N GLU A 38 3.12 -6.41 9.50
CA GLU A 38 3.46 -7.58 8.69
C GLU A 38 4.87 -7.48 8.08
N MET A 39 5.31 -6.27 7.69
CA MET A 39 6.68 -6.04 7.23
C MET A 39 7.72 -6.27 8.33
N ASN A 40 7.37 -6.03 9.60
CA ASN A 40 8.26 -6.23 10.74
C ASN A 40 8.33 -7.68 11.19
N GLU A 41 7.31 -8.49 10.92
CA GLU A 41 7.34 -9.94 11.17
C GLU A 41 8.29 -10.70 10.23
N ILE A 42 8.61 -10.12 9.06
CA ILE A 42 9.56 -10.74 8.13
C ILE A 42 10.98 -10.47 8.62
N PRO A 43 11.82 -11.51 8.84
CA PRO A 43 13.21 -11.32 9.27
C PRO A 43 13.98 -10.37 8.34
N ALA A 44 14.81 -9.49 8.92
CA ALA A 44 15.51 -8.42 8.18
C ALA A 44 16.45 -8.96 7.10
N GLU A 45 17.07 -10.11 7.37
CA GLU A 45 17.95 -10.89 6.52
C GLU A 45 17.23 -11.57 5.35
N ASN A 46 15.90 -11.74 5.43
CA ASN A 46 15.11 -12.32 4.35
C ASN A 46 14.73 -11.27 3.31
N ILE A 47 15.73 -10.80 2.56
CA ILE A 47 15.60 -9.73 1.56
C ILE A 47 14.50 -10.03 0.53
N SER A 48 14.44 -11.27 0.02
CA SER A 48 13.44 -11.64 -1.00
C SER A 48 12.02 -11.54 -0.47
N ALA A 49 11.73 -12.10 0.71
CA ALA A 49 10.38 -12.05 1.27
C ALA A 49 9.96 -10.61 1.60
N ARG A 50 10.89 -9.78 2.09
CA ARG A 50 10.63 -8.35 2.32
C ARG A 50 10.38 -7.60 1.01
N GLN A 51 11.11 -7.93 -0.05
CA GLN A 51 10.88 -7.34 -1.38
C GLN A 51 9.50 -7.73 -1.91
N ASP A 52 9.13 -9.02 -1.83
CA ASP A 52 7.81 -9.50 -2.25
C ASP A 52 6.68 -8.81 -1.48
N LYS A 53 6.85 -8.65 -0.16
CA LYS A 53 5.90 -7.93 0.68
C LYS A 53 5.84 -6.45 0.35
N ALA A 54 6.98 -5.79 0.10
CA ALA A 54 7.03 -4.39 -0.31
C ALA A 54 6.23 -4.15 -1.61
N MET A 55 6.21 -5.11 -2.53
CA MET A 55 5.41 -5.01 -3.77
C MET A 55 3.89 -4.99 -3.52
N GLU A 56 3.40 -5.34 -2.34
CA GLU A 56 1.98 -5.19 -1.99
C GLU A 56 1.56 -3.73 -1.80
N ILE A 57 2.52 -2.79 -1.65
CA ILE A 57 2.25 -1.35 -1.54
C ILE A 57 1.41 -0.83 -2.72
N PHE A 58 1.53 -1.41 -3.91
CA PHE A 58 0.73 -1.02 -5.07
C PHE A 58 -0.76 -1.32 -4.91
N GLY A 59 -1.08 -2.46 -4.28
CA GLY A 59 -2.45 -2.76 -3.90
C GLY A 59 -2.93 -1.83 -2.79
N LEU A 60 -2.04 -1.50 -1.85
CA LEU A 60 -2.34 -0.57 -0.76
C LEU A 60 -2.66 0.84 -1.27
N ILE A 61 -1.91 1.35 -2.24
CA ILE A 61 -2.17 2.64 -2.91
C ILE A 61 -3.59 2.68 -3.47
N LYS A 62 -4.03 1.60 -4.11
CA LYS A 62 -5.39 1.47 -4.64
C LYS A 62 -6.43 1.54 -3.53
N GLU A 63 -6.26 0.76 -2.46
CA GLU A 63 -7.18 0.73 -1.33
C GLU A 63 -7.29 2.10 -0.64
N ILE A 64 -6.16 2.77 -0.41
CA ILE A 64 -6.13 4.11 0.21
C ILE A 64 -6.84 5.12 -0.69
N ARG A 65 -6.59 5.08 -2.00
CA ARG A 65 -7.28 5.93 -2.98
C ARG A 65 -8.80 5.73 -2.92
N GLU A 66 -9.26 4.48 -2.90
CA GLU A 66 -10.69 4.14 -2.88
C GLU A 66 -11.35 4.54 -1.57
N GLN A 67 -10.68 4.38 -0.43
CA GLN A 67 -11.15 4.86 0.87
C GLN A 67 -11.27 6.39 0.94
N ALA A 68 -10.36 7.11 0.27
CA ALA A 68 -10.42 8.56 0.14
C ALA A 68 -11.53 9.02 -0.83
N GLY A 69 -12.26 8.11 -1.47
CA GLY A 69 -13.31 8.42 -2.45
C GLY A 69 -12.76 9.01 -3.76
N LEU A 70 -11.49 8.77 -4.07
CA LEU A 70 -10.82 9.35 -5.24
C LEU A 70 -10.82 8.38 -6.42
N THR A 71 -11.05 8.89 -7.63
CA THR A 71 -10.83 8.14 -8.86
C THR A 71 -9.36 8.16 -9.27
N GLN A 72 -8.98 7.30 -10.23
CA GLN A 72 -7.63 7.32 -10.81
C GLN A 72 -7.38 8.65 -11.53
N GLU A 73 -8.40 9.26 -12.12
CA GLU A 73 -8.37 10.58 -12.73
C GLU A 73 -8.10 11.68 -11.70
N ASN A 74 -8.69 11.60 -10.50
CA ASN A 74 -8.40 12.58 -9.45
C ASN A 74 -6.92 12.55 -9.03
N ILE A 75 -6.32 11.35 -8.93
CA ILE A 75 -4.88 11.23 -8.65
C ILE A 75 -4.05 11.67 -9.84
N ALA A 76 -4.46 11.38 -11.06
CA ALA A 76 -3.79 11.82 -12.29
C ALA A 76 -3.65 13.35 -12.32
N GLU A 77 -4.74 14.05 -12.04
CA GLU A 77 -4.79 15.51 -11.98
C GLU A 77 -3.88 16.08 -10.89
N LYS A 78 -3.93 15.52 -9.67
CA LYS A 78 -3.09 15.95 -8.54
C LYS A 78 -1.58 15.76 -8.80
N THR A 79 -1.22 14.73 -9.54
CA THR A 79 0.18 14.28 -9.69
C THR A 79 0.81 14.66 -11.04
N GLY A 80 0.00 15.11 -12.00
CA GLY A 80 0.41 15.31 -13.39
C GLY A 80 0.77 14.02 -14.13
N LEU A 81 0.37 12.86 -13.59
CA LEU A 81 0.56 11.55 -14.23
C LEU A 81 -0.68 11.18 -15.07
N LYS A 82 -0.55 10.20 -15.96
CA LYS A 82 -1.70 9.69 -16.72
C LYS A 82 -2.52 8.74 -15.83
N ALA A 83 -3.86 8.83 -15.88
CA ALA A 83 -4.74 7.88 -15.18
C ALA A 83 -4.45 6.42 -15.57
N SER A 84 -4.17 6.17 -16.86
CA SER A 84 -3.76 4.84 -17.34
C SER A 84 -2.42 4.36 -16.78
N TYR A 85 -1.52 5.27 -16.39
CA TYR A 85 -0.28 4.92 -15.70
C TYR A 85 -0.57 4.53 -14.24
N ILE A 86 -1.37 5.34 -13.51
CA ILE A 86 -1.80 5.04 -12.14
C ILE A 86 -2.50 3.66 -12.09
N SER A 87 -3.40 3.39 -13.03
CA SER A 87 -4.06 2.09 -13.14
C SER A 87 -3.08 0.93 -13.29
N ARG A 88 -2.05 1.06 -14.15
CA ARG A 88 -1.04 0.02 -14.29
C ARG A 88 -0.20 -0.16 -13.03
N VAL A 89 0.14 0.93 -12.34
CA VAL A 89 0.86 0.90 -11.07
C VAL A 89 0.05 0.13 -10.02
N GLU A 90 -1.20 0.52 -9.79
CA GLU A 90 -2.11 -0.12 -8.81
C GLU A 90 -2.31 -1.62 -9.08
N ASN A 91 -2.25 -2.03 -10.34
CA ASN A 91 -2.41 -3.43 -10.76
C ASN A 91 -1.09 -4.21 -10.89
N LYS A 92 0.06 -3.65 -10.45
CA LYS A 92 1.39 -4.26 -10.58
C LYS A 92 1.79 -4.60 -12.03
N LYS A 93 1.30 -3.81 -13.00
CA LYS A 93 1.52 -3.98 -14.46
C LYS A 93 2.46 -2.93 -15.06
N ALA A 94 3.25 -2.25 -14.23
CA ALA A 94 4.24 -1.29 -14.68
C ALA A 94 5.41 -1.23 -13.70
N ASP A 95 6.61 -1.12 -14.27
CA ASP A 95 7.75 -0.63 -13.52
C ASP A 95 7.54 0.86 -13.25
N ILE A 96 7.63 1.22 -11.97
CA ILE A 96 7.46 2.59 -11.51
C ILE A 96 8.82 3.20 -11.22
N GLN A 97 9.03 4.42 -11.73
CA GLN A 97 10.17 5.21 -11.27
C GLN A 97 9.90 5.70 -9.85
N PHE A 98 10.93 5.71 -9.01
CA PHE A 98 10.79 6.16 -7.62
C PHE A 98 10.16 7.56 -7.50
N SER A 99 10.54 8.50 -8.37
CA SER A 99 9.95 9.84 -8.45
C SER A 99 8.44 9.82 -8.71
N SER A 100 7.96 8.92 -9.58
CA SER A 100 6.54 8.74 -9.84
C SER A 100 5.80 8.13 -8.65
N LEU A 101 6.43 7.20 -7.93
CA LEU A 101 5.88 6.65 -6.70
C LEU A 101 5.71 7.75 -5.65
N LEU A 102 6.73 8.58 -5.44
CA LEU A 102 6.66 9.74 -4.53
C LEU A 102 5.50 10.68 -4.88
N LYS A 103 5.29 10.97 -6.18
CA LYS A 103 4.16 11.80 -6.63
C LYS A 103 2.82 11.18 -6.27
N ILE A 104 2.64 9.88 -6.53
CA ILE A 104 1.39 9.17 -6.21
C ILE A 104 1.10 9.20 -4.71
N LEU A 105 2.11 8.91 -3.88
CA LEU A 105 1.98 8.93 -2.43
C LEU A 105 1.65 10.33 -1.89
N ALA A 106 2.33 11.37 -2.39
CA ALA A 106 2.01 12.76 -2.06
C ALA A 106 0.59 13.14 -2.49
N GLY A 107 0.13 12.68 -3.66
CA GLY A 107 -1.25 12.88 -4.13
C GLY A 107 -2.32 12.21 -3.24
N LEU A 108 -1.92 11.23 -2.44
CA LEU A 108 -2.73 10.54 -1.44
C LEU A 108 -2.48 11.02 0.00
N ASN A 109 -1.69 12.08 0.21
CA ASN A 109 -1.26 12.56 1.52
C ASN A 109 -0.58 11.48 2.37
N ILE A 110 0.25 10.63 1.74
CA ILE A 110 1.06 9.63 2.42
C ILE A 110 2.53 10.10 2.41
N ASP A 111 3.11 10.23 3.60
CA ASP A 111 4.52 10.53 3.76
C ASP A 111 5.37 9.25 3.84
N ILE A 112 6.57 9.31 3.27
CA ILE A 112 7.60 8.27 3.44
C ILE A 112 8.56 8.71 4.52
N GLN A 113 8.78 7.83 5.50
CA GLN A 113 9.81 7.98 6.51
C GLN A 113 10.93 6.97 6.27
N PHE A 114 12.17 7.43 6.33
CA PHE A 114 13.36 6.58 6.29
C PHE A 114 13.86 6.37 7.71
N SER A 115 14.19 5.12 8.05
CA SER A 115 14.81 4.76 9.32
C SER A 115 16.07 3.95 9.07
N PHE A 116 17.03 4.07 9.98
CA PHE A 116 18.16 3.14 10.04
C PHE A 116 17.71 1.88 10.77
N ARG A 117 18.22 0.74 10.31
CA ARG A 117 18.18 -0.49 11.10
C ARG A 117 19.47 -0.57 11.88
N GLU A 118 19.39 -0.48 13.20
CA GLU A 118 20.52 -0.82 14.05
C GLU A 118 20.83 -2.31 13.82
N THR A 119 22.01 -2.59 13.29
CA THR A 119 22.55 -3.95 13.34
C THR A 119 23.10 -4.12 14.74
N GLU A 120 22.51 -5.00 15.56
CA GLU A 120 23.14 -5.41 16.81
C GLU A 120 24.57 -5.84 16.48
N THR A 121 25.54 -5.05 16.95
CA THR A 121 26.95 -5.38 16.80
C THR A 121 27.20 -6.47 17.83
N THR A 122 27.28 -7.72 17.39
CA THR A 122 27.68 -8.84 18.25
C THR A 122 29.15 -8.72 18.61
#